data_AF-A0A6A4WY49-F1
#
_entry.id   AF-A0A6A4WY49-F1
#
_cell.length_a   1.000
_cell.length_b   1.000
_cell.length_c   1.000
_cell.angle_alpha   90.00
_cell.angle_beta   90.00
_cell.angle_gamma   90.00
#
_symmetry.space_group_name_H-M   'P 1'
#
loop_
_entity.id
_entity.type
_entity.pdbx_description
1 polymer ?
#
loop_
_entity_poly.entity_id
_entity_poly.type
_entity_poly.pdbx_seq_one_letter_code
_entity_poly.pdbx_strand_id
1 'polypeptide(L)'
;MAWNWYRCYVRWRHGARRLPRRLLLTVVCVPLLLAALVFFRLRADPVSAPLGQRKYERALALRDPPPVQEAHGDDRNRRRAPPEPVKAVPPELLRPAAPEPVKAAPLHGGVEAEIQPPAAKPPDVPVGVRPEVATLYRLPEFTCLRSGEVLPRSRINDDYCDCADATDEPGTAACAHGSFHCHGVDIPSSRVRDGVCDCCDGSDEVGGPTPAFRQPPEVQRRLGRYQPPCPNTCR
;
A
#
# COMPACT_ATOMS: atom_id res chain seq x y z
N MET A 1 19.65 28.33 10.61
CA MET A 1 20.99 28.93 10.42
C MET A 1 21.04 29.37 8.96
N ALA A 2 20.77 30.66 8.70
CA ALA A 2 21.74 31.67 8.24
C ALA A 2 21.87 31.63 6.70
N TRP A 3 21.80 32.71 5.92
CA TRP A 3 22.33 34.05 6.12
C TRP A 3 21.48 35.13 5.42
N ASN A 4 21.56 36.32 6.03
CA ASN A 4 21.10 37.62 5.57
C ASN A 4 21.86 38.07 4.31
N TRP A 5 21.49 39.21 3.73
CA TRP A 5 22.32 40.23 3.04
C TRP A 5 21.52 40.87 1.87
N TYR A 6 20.83 41.97 2.15
CA TYR A 6 21.18 43.32 1.65
C TYR A 6 19.99 44.29 1.74
N ARG A 7 20.16 45.28 2.62
CA ARG A 7 19.45 46.57 2.59
C ARG A 7 19.95 47.38 1.38
N CYS A 8 19.04 47.85 0.54
CA CYS A 8 19.28 48.99 -0.34
C CYS A 8 18.26 50.09 -0.01
N TYR A 9 18.68 51.05 0.81
CA TYR A 9 18.00 52.33 0.98
C TYR A 9 18.42 53.25 -0.17
N VAL A 10 17.49 53.56 -1.09
CA VAL A 10 17.67 54.67 -2.02
C VAL A 10 16.99 55.91 -1.44
N ARG A 11 17.83 56.83 -1.00
CA ARG A 11 17.51 58.19 -0.60
C ARG A 11 17.20 59.02 -1.85
N TRP A 12 15.94 59.40 -2.08
CA TRP A 12 15.57 60.36 -3.12
C TRP A 12 15.17 61.69 -2.47
N ARG A 13 15.90 62.75 -2.82
CA ARG A 13 15.65 64.14 -2.38
C ARG A 13 15.47 64.99 -3.63
N HIS A 14 14.51 65.91 -3.55
CA HIS A 14 14.23 67.08 -4.41
C HIS A 14 13.24 66.93 -5.58
N GLY A 15 12.14 67.70 -5.45
CA GLY A 15 11.68 68.56 -6.55
C GLY A 15 10.65 67.97 -7.51
N ALA A 16 9.44 67.63 -7.03
CA ALA A 16 8.32 67.29 -7.90
C ALA A 16 7.80 68.53 -8.66
N ARG A 17 8.34 68.77 -9.86
CA ARG A 17 7.65 69.57 -10.88
C ARG A 17 6.42 68.77 -11.29
N ARG A 18 5.22 69.32 -11.08
CA ARG A 18 3.95 68.68 -11.48
C ARG A 18 3.97 68.49 -13.00
N LEU A 19 4.03 67.24 -13.45
CA LEU A 19 3.83 66.93 -14.87
C LEU A 19 2.40 67.33 -15.28
N PRO A 20 2.20 67.94 -16.46
CA PRO A 20 0.88 68.27 -16.94
C PRO A 20 0.06 66.97 -17.11
N ARG A 21 -1.20 66.99 -16.67
CA ARG A 21 -2.11 65.83 -16.64
C ARG A 21 -2.14 65.02 -17.95
N ARG A 22 -1.92 65.67 -19.09
CA ARG A 22 -1.85 65.01 -20.41
C ARG A 22 -0.65 64.07 -20.57
N LEU A 23 0.51 64.39 -20.00
CA LEU A 23 1.70 63.55 -20.07
C LEU A 23 1.64 62.37 -19.07
N LEU A 24 0.98 62.57 -17.92
CA LEU A 24 0.76 61.51 -16.93
C LEU A 24 -0.13 60.38 -17.50
N LEU A 25 -1.19 60.74 -18.23
CA LEU A 25 -2.06 59.75 -18.86
C LEU A 25 -1.33 58.94 -19.94
N THR A 26 -0.57 59.59 -20.82
CA THR A 26 0.04 58.91 -21.98
C THR A 26 1.33 58.17 -21.66
N VAL A 27 2.16 58.68 -20.75
CA VAL A 27 3.49 58.10 -20.47
C VAL A 27 3.47 57.14 -19.27
N VAL A 28 2.49 57.25 -18.37
CA VAL A 28 2.42 56.41 -17.17
C VAL A 28 1.19 55.49 -17.20
N CYS A 29 -0.02 56.01 -17.44
CA CYS A 29 -1.24 55.19 -17.38
C CYS A 29 -1.43 54.27 -18.59
N VAL A 30 -1.19 54.75 -19.82
CA VAL A 30 -1.34 53.92 -21.05
C VAL A 30 -0.40 52.71 -21.05
N PRO A 31 0.91 52.82 -20.78
CA PRO A 31 1.79 51.64 -20.74
C PRO A 31 1.47 50.69 -19.58
N LEU A 32 1.00 51.18 -18.42
CA LEU A 32 0.55 50.31 -17.32
C LEU A 32 -0.75 49.56 -17.65
N LEU A 33 -1.71 50.22 -18.32
CA LEU A 33 -2.95 49.57 -18.80
C LEU A 33 -2.66 48.55 -19.91
N LEU A 34 -1.76 48.87 -20.84
CA LEU A 34 -1.32 47.92 -21.87
C LEU A 34 -0.57 46.72 -21.26
N ALA A 35 0.30 46.95 -20.28
CA ALA A 35 0.97 45.87 -19.54
C ALA A 35 -0.04 45.00 -18.77
N ALA A 36 -1.05 45.59 -18.13
CA ALA A 36 -2.12 44.85 -17.45
C ALA A 36 -2.97 44.02 -18.43
N LEU A 37 -3.28 44.55 -19.63
CA LEU A 37 -4.01 43.82 -20.67
C LEU A 37 -3.20 42.66 -21.27
N VAL A 38 -1.89 42.82 -21.43
CA VAL A 38 -0.98 41.73 -21.82
C VAL A 38 -0.88 40.67 -20.72
N PHE A 39 -0.80 41.07 -19.45
CA PHE A 39 -0.78 40.14 -18.32
C PHE A 39 -2.11 39.39 -18.15
N PHE A 40 -3.25 40.03 -18.45
CA PHE A 40 -4.56 39.38 -18.43
C PHE A 40 -4.76 38.42 -19.61
N ARG A 41 -4.22 38.74 -20.79
CA ARG A 41 -4.23 37.84 -21.96
C ARG A 41 -3.30 36.64 -21.81
N LEU A 42 -2.19 36.75 -21.07
CA LEU A 42 -1.28 35.62 -20.79
C LEU A 42 -1.73 34.74 -19.61
N ARG A 43 -2.81 35.09 -18.92
CA ARG A 43 -3.38 34.29 -17.81
C ARG A 43 -4.74 33.67 -18.16
N ALA A 44 -5.23 33.91 -19.36
CA ALA A 44 -6.48 33.37 -19.88
C ALA A 44 -6.22 32.28 -20.92
N ASP A 45 -5.29 31.37 -20.63
CA ASP A 45 -5.37 30.03 -21.20
C ASP A 45 -6.30 29.23 -20.29
N PRO A 46 -7.52 28.86 -20.73
CA PRO A 46 -8.26 27.82 -20.05
C PRO A 46 -7.41 26.55 -20.19
N VAL A 47 -6.75 26.16 -19.10
CA VAL A 47 -6.17 24.84 -18.95
C VAL A 47 -7.29 23.86 -19.27
N SER A 48 -7.19 23.23 -20.44
CA SER A 48 -8.01 22.12 -20.86
C SER A 48 -8.12 21.14 -19.69
N ALA A 49 -9.30 21.10 -19.08
CA ALA A 49 -9.63 20.07 -18.11
C ALA A 49 -9.41 18.70 -18.79
N PRO A 50 -8.68 17.76 -18.17
CA PRO A 50 -8.50 16.44 -18.75
C PRO A 50 -9.87 15.75 -18.87
N LEU A 51 -10.08 15.06 -20.00
CA LEU A 51 -11.20 14.16 -20.26
C LEU A 51 -11.25 13.05 -19.19
N GLY A 52 -11.81 13.36 -18.02
CA GLY A 52 -11.91 12.40 -16.92
C GLY A 52 -13.02 12.72 -15.91
N GLN A 53 -13.30 14.00 -15.66
CA GLN A 53 -14.22 14.38 -14.57
C GLN A 53 -15.71 14.08 -14.86
N ARG A 54 -16.16 14.15 -16.13
CA ARG A 54 -17.57 13.86 -16.46
C ARG A 54 -17.98 12.39 -16.32
N LYS A 55 -17.02 11.45 -16.23
CA LYS A 55 -17.32 10.04 -15.96
C LYS A 55 -17.44 9.74 -14.46
N TYR A 56 -16.74 10.50 -13.61
CA TYR A 56 -16.78 10.31 -12.15
C TYR A 56 -18.08 10.81 -11.51
N GLU A 57 -18.62 11.94 -11.97
CA GLU A 57 -19.91 12.44 -11.44
C GLU A 57 -21.09 11.54 -11.80
N ARG A 58 -21.01 10.84 -12.95
CA ARG A 58 -22.01 9.83 -13.35
C ARG A 58 -21.87 8.51 -12.57
N ALA A 59 -20.68 8.20 -12.06
CA ALA A 59 -20.44 7.03 -11.22
C ALA A 59 -20.87 7.24 -9.75
N LEU A 60 -20.96 8.49 -9.28
CA LEU A 60 -21.43 8.80 -7.93
C LEU A 60 -22.97 8.78 -7.81
N ALA A 61 -23.70 9.07 -8.89
CA ALA A 61 -25.17 9.01 -8.93
C ALA A 61 -25.75 7.58 -9.10
N LEU A 62 -24.90 6.58 -9.29
CA LEU A 62 -25.29 5.15 -9.37
C LEU A 62 -25.00 4.39 -8.07
N ARG A 63 -24.58 5.10 -7.01
CA ARG A 63 -24.21 4.55 -5.70
C ARG A 63 -25.32 4.60 -4.65
N ASP A 64 -26.50 5.10 -5.00
CA ASP A 64 -27.66 5.03 -4.10
C ASP A 64 -28.25 3.61 -4.15
N PRO A 65 -28.14 2.81 -3.08
CA PRO A 65 -28.82 1.53 -3.03
C PRO A 65 -30.34 1.76 -3.04
N PRO A 66 -31.13 0.89 -3.70
CA PRO A 66 -32.58 0.99 -3.61
C PRO A 66 -33.02 0.87 -2.15
N PRO A 67 -34.14 1.52 -1.75
CA PRO A 67 -34.67 1.40 -0.40
C PRO A 67 -34.93 -0.07 -0.08
N VAL A 68 -34.31 -0.53 1.00
CA VAL A 68 -34.49 -1.88 1.54
C VAL A 68 -35.95 -2.04 1.91
N GLN A 69 -36.71 -2.84 1.17
CA GLN A 69 -38.03 -3.26 1.60
C GLN A 69 -37.84 -4.27 2.74
N GLU A 70 -38.26 -3.88 3.95
CA GLU A 70 -38.35 -4.79 5.09
C GLU A 70 -39.35 -5.91 4.77
N ALA A 71 -38.84 -7.08 4.40
CA ALA A 71 -39.64 -8.29 4.36
C ALA A 71 -39.95 -8.71 5.81
N HIS A 72 -41.17 -8.41 6.25
CA HIS A 72 -41.74 -8.93 7.47
C HIS A 72 -41.97 -10.44 7.31
N GLY A 73 -40.94 -11.24 7.62
CA GLY A 73 -40.99 -12.70 7.63
C GLY A 73 -41.25 -13.22 9.03
N ASP A 74 -42.50 -13.56 9.30
CA ASP A 74 -42.93 -14.30 10.49
C ASP A 74 -42.42 -15.75 10.38
N ASP A 75 -41.33 -16.07 11.08
CA ASP A 75 -40.93 -17.47 11.33
C ASP A 75 -40.69 -17.67 12.82
N ARG A 76 -41.76 -17.42 13.59
CA ARG A 76 -41.93 -18.08 14.87
C ARG A 76 -42.11 -19.57 14.62
N ASN A 77 -41.11 -20.34 15.05
CA ASN A 77 -41.18 -21.73 15.54
C ASN A 77 -40.36 -22.77 14.73
N ARG A 78 -39.04 -22.76 14.94
CA ARG A 78 -38.22 -23.98 14.85
C ARG A 78 -37.38 -24.16 16.11
N ARG A 79 -37.96 -24.81 17.11
CA ARG A 79 -37.22 -25.41 18.23
C ARG A 79 -36.37 -26.56 17.67
N ARG A 80 -35.07 -26.33 17.42
CA ARG A 80 -34.10 -27.42 17.27
C ARG A 80 -33.75 -27.93 18.67
N ALA A 81 -33.85 -29.24 18.86
CA ALA A 81 -33.48 -29.93 20.09
C ALA A 81 -32.04 -29.59 20.51
N PRO A 82 -31.73 -29.55 21.82
CA PRO A 82 -30.37 -29.32 22.30
C PRO A 82 -29.43 -30.45 21.86
N PRO A 83 -28.15 -30.17 21.54
CA PRO A 83 -27.18 -31.20 21.24
C PRO A 83 -26.84 -32.01 22.50
N GLU A 84 -26.68 -33.33 22.30
CA GLU A 84 -26.23 -34.30 23.30
C GLU A 84 -24.89 -33.89 23.96
N PRO A 85 -24.68 -34.22 25.25
CA PRO A 85 -23.45 -33.88 25.97
C PRO A 85 -22.25 -34.65 25.43
N VAL A 86 -21.23 -33.91 24.99
CA VAL A 86 -19.93 -34.48 24.58
C VAL A 86 -19.23 -35.04 25.81
N LYS A 87 -18.89 -36.34 25.78
CA LYS A 87 -18.17 -37.03 26.87
C LYS A 87 -16.81 -36.38 27.10
N ALA A 88 -16.52 -36.04 28.36
CA ALA A 88 -15.23 -35.51 28.79
C ALA A 88 -14.11 -36.55 28.56
N VAL A 89 -12.99 -36.12 28.00
CA VAL A 89 -11.79 -36.94 27.82
C VAL A 89 -11.04 -37.04 29.16
N PRO A 90 -10.63 -38.24 29.61
CA PRO A 90 -9.89 -38.41 30.86
C PRO A 90 -8.54 -37.66 30.87
N PRO A 91 -8.03 -37.21 32.03
CA PRO A 91 -6.85 -36.32 32.12
C PRO A 91 -5.50 -36.99 31.84
N GLU A 92 -5.45 -38.27 31.50
CA GLU A 92 -4.22 -39.08 31.52
C GLU A 92 -3.36 -38.98 30.24
N LEU A 93 -3.83 -38.26 29.21
CA LEU A 93 -3.09 -38.06 27.95
C LEU A 93 -2.29 -36.75 27.87
N LEU A 94 -2.27 -35.94 28.95
CA LEU A 94 -1.39 -34.77 29.08
C LEU A 94 -0.21 -35.09 30.01
N ARG A 95 0.76 -35.86 29.53
CA ARG A 95 2.10 -35.90 30.15
C ARG A 95 3.16 -35.77 29.06
N PRO A 96 3.90 -34.66 28.98
CA PRO A 96 5.06 -34.58 28.09
C PRO A 96 6.16 -35.50 28.61
N ALA A 97 6.76 -36.28 27.71
CA ALA A 97 7.96 -37.05 27.98
C ALA A 97 9.12 -36.10 28.34
N ALA A 98 9.88 -36.45 29.38
CA ALA A 98 11.08 -35.73 29.77
C ALA A 98 12.15 -35.81 28.67
N PRO A 99 12.91 -34.74 28.38
CA PRO A 99 14.02 -34.81 27.45
C PRO A 99 15.22 -35.54 28.08
N GLU A 100 15.76 -36.50 27.33
CA GLU A 100 17.00 -37.22 27.63
C GLU A 100 18.22 -36.28 27.67
N PRO A 101 19.24 -36.55 28.50
CA PRO A 101 20.42 -35.70 28.63
C PRO A 101 21.36 -35.85 27.42
N VAL A 102 21.48 -34.79 26.62
CA VAL A 102 22.49 -34.67 25.55
C VAL A 102 23.89 -34.47 26.17
N LYS A 103 24.79 -35.41 25.91
CA LYS A 103 26.21 -35.30 26.29
C LYS A 103 26.90 -34.22 25.44
N ALA A 104 27.60 -33.30 26.11
CA ALA A 104 28.42 -32.29 25.47
C ALA A 104 29.63 -32.92 24.75
N ALA A 105 29.83 -32.55 23.48
CA ALA A 105 31.00 -32.91 22.70
C ALA A 105 32.14 -31.88 22.89
N PRO A 106 33.42 -32.27 22.73
CA PRO A 106 34.56 -31.40 23.01
C PRO A 106 34.78 -30.35 21.90
N LEU A 107 35.10 -29.12 22.32
CA LEU A 107 35.58 -28.04 21.45
C LEU A 107 37.06 -28.24 21.13
N HIS A 108 37.39 -28.49 19.86
CA HIS A 108 38.76 -28.38 19.36
C HIS A 108 38.88 -27.28 18.30
N GLY A 109 39.60 -26.21 18.68
CA GLY A 109 40.68 -25.53 17.97
C GLY A 109 40.60 -25.28 16.46
N GLY A 110 40.38 -24.01 16.12
CA GLY A 110 41.20 -23.16 15.24
C GLY A 110 41.77 -23.69 13.91
N VAL A 111 41.23 -23.15 12.80
CA VAL A 111 41.98 -22.63 11.65
C VAL A 111 41.15 -21.51 11.01
N GLU A 112 41.65 -20.26 11.03
CA GLU A 112 41.16 -19.18 10.17
C GLU A 112 41.60 -19.48 8.73
N ALA A 113 40.82 -20.32 8.05
CA ALA A 113 40.78 -20.31 6.60
C ALA A 113 39.92 -19.12 6.18
N GLU A 114 40.39 -18.30 5.26
CA GLU A 114 39.54 -17.37 4.54
C GLU A 114 38.58 -18.20 3.69
N ILE A 115 37.44 -18.53 4.30
CA ILE A 115 36.36 -19.26 3.66
C ILE A 115 35.81 -18.31 2.60
N GLN A 116 36.18 -18.52 1.34
CA GLN A 116 35.39 -18.02 0.23
C GLN A 116 33.95 -18.46 0.50
N PRO A 117 33.01 -17.52 0.75
CA PRO A 117 31.67 -17.90 1.14
C PRO A 117 31.11 -18.79 0.02
N PRO A 118 30.46 -19.91 0.38
CA PRO A 118 29.85 -20.79 -0.61
C PRO A 118 28.99 -19.92 -1.53
N ALA A 119 29.09 -20.16 -2.84
CA ALA A 119 28.31 -19.43 -3.85
C ALA A 119 26.87 -19.28 -3.35
N ALA A 120 26.49 -18.05 -3.01
CA ALA A 120 25.23 -17.78 -2.35
C ALA A 120 24.11 -18.32 -3.25
N LYS A 121 23.17 -19.07 -2.68
CA LYS A 121 21.95 -19.48 -3.37
C LYS A 121 21.35 -18.22 -4.03
N PRO A 122 20.94 -18.28 -5.31
CA PRO A 122 20.32 -17.13 -5.96
C PRO A 122 19.15 -16.63 -5.10
N PRO A 123 18.92 -15.30 -5.02
CA PRO A 123 17.88 -14.75 -4.17
C PRO A 123 16.52 -15.36 -4.52
N ASP A 124 15.77 -15.75 -3.50
CA ASP A 124 14.41 -16.25 -3.69
C ASP A 124 13.50 -15.13 -4.23
N VAL A 125 12.48 -15.52 -4.99
CA VAL A 125 11.50 -14.55 -5.53
C VAL A 125 10.64 -14.07 -4.37
N PRO A 126 10.44 -12.75 -4.21
CA PRO A 126 9.54 -12.22 -3.19
C PRO A 126 8.11 -12.73 -3.37
N VAL A 127 7.39 -12.89 -2.26
CA VAL A 127 5.97 -13.24 -2.28
C VAL A 127 5.14 -12.17 -3.00
N GLY A 128 4.02 -12.58 -3.60
CA GLY A 128 3.13 -11.68 -4.32
C GLY A 128 3.59 -11.27 -5.73
N VAL A 129 4.75 -11.76 -6.18
CA VAL A 129 5.28 -11.49 -7.52
C VAL A 129 4.64 -12.41 -8.56
N ARG A 130 4.21 -11.84 -9.69
CA ARG A 130 3.72 -12.59 -10.86
C ARG A 130 4.84 -13.43 -11.49
N PRO A 131 4.59 -14.70 -11.87
CA PRO A 131 5.61 -15.60 -12.43
C PRO A 131 6.35 -15.02 -13.65
N GLU A 132 5.66 -14.25 -14.48
CA GLU A 132 6.19 -13.70 -15.75
C GLU A 132 7.33 -12.71 -15.53
N VAL A 133 7.32 -11.99 -14.40
CA VAL A 133 8.33 -10.96 -14.07
C VAL A 133 9.27 -11.39 -12.95
N ALA A 134 9.12 -12.60 -12.42
CA ALA A 134 9.84 -13.09 -11.25
C ALA A 134 11.38 -13.04 -11.37
N THR A 135 11.92 -13.16 -12.59
CA THR A 135 13.36 -13.06 -12.84
C THR A 135 13.91 -11.67 -12.59
N LEU A 136 13.12 -10.61 -12.84
CA LEU A 136 13.52 -9.21 -12.59
C LEU A 136 13.70 -8.96 -11.09
N TYR A 137 12.85 -9.59 -10.27
CA TYR A 137 12.96 -9.60 -8.81
C TYR A 137 14.02 -10.57 -8.28
N ARG A 138 15.00 -11.01 -9.07
CA ARG A 138 16.20 -11.73 -8.55
C ARG A 138 17.49 -10.93 -8.70
N LEU A 139 17.43 -9.80 -9.41
CA LEU A 139 18.59 -8.97 -9.69
C LEU A 139 19.09 -8.25 -8.41
N PRO A 140 20.38 -7.88 -8.35
CA PRO A 140 20.94 -7.10 -7.25
C PRO A 140 20.34 -5.68 -7.15
N GLU A 141 20.03 -5.09 -8.31
CA GLU A 141 19.29 -3.85 -8.45
C GLU A 141 17.93 -4.15 -9.06
N PHE A 142 16.90 -3.48 -8.56
CA PHE A 142 15.53 -3.60 -9.06
C PHE A 142 15.16 -2.31 -9.78
N THR A 143 14.58 -2.44 -10.96
CA THR A 143 14.01 -1.31 -11.69
C THR A 143 12.49 -1.42 -11.59
N CYS A 144 11.84 -0.38 -11.07
CA CYS A 144 10.38 -0.28 -11.00
C CYS A 144 9.80 -0.55 -12.40
N LEU A 145 8.87 -1.51 -12.51
CA LEU A 145 8.60 -2.17 -13.79
C LEU A 145 8.03 -1.25 -14.87
N ARG A 146 7.33 -0.19 -14.47
CA ARG A 146 6.65 0.77 -15.35
C ARG A 146 7.16 2.19 -15.14
N SER A 147 7.51 2.58 -13.92
CA SER A 147 7.96 3.95 -13.62
C SER A 147 9.47 4.15 -13.81
N GLY A 148 10.27 3.06 -13.78
CA GLY A 148 11.66 3.05 -14.22
C GLY A 148 12.70 3.54 -13.21
N GLU A 149 12.32 3.89 -11.98
CA GLU A 149 13.28 4.19 -10.91
C GLU A 149 14.10 2.94 -10.57
N VAL A 150 15.37 3.14 -10.21
CA VAL A 150 16.29 2.05 -9.84
C VAL A 150 16.49 2.07 -8.34
N LEU A 151 16.21 0.94 -7.69
CA LEU A 151 16.27 0.73 -6.26
C LEU A 151 17.22 -0.43 -5.94
N PRO A 152 17.90 -0.42 -4.78
CA PRO A 152 18.59 -1.60 -4.32
C PRO A 152 17.55 -2.67 -3.95
N ARG A 153 17.88 -3.95 -4.18
CA ARG A 153 16.98 -5.09 -3.87
C ARG A 153 16.40 -5.07 -2.46
N SER A 154 17.11 -4.49 -1.49
CA SER A 154 16.67 -4.37 -0.10
C SER A 154 15.40 -3.52 0.08
N ARG A 155 15.00 -2.72 -0.92
CA ARG A 155 13.75 -1.96 -0.93
C ARG A 155 12.54 -2.74 -1.41
N ILE A 156 12.71 -4.00 -1.80
CA ILE A 156 11.59 -4.82 -2.22
C ILE A 156 10.94 -5.43 -0.98
N ASN A 157 9.65 -5.17 -0.79
CA ASN A 157 8.86 -5.61 0.37
C ASN A 157 9.45 -5.15 1.70
N ASP A 158 9.86 -3.89 1.79
CA ASP A 158 10.39 -3.28 3.01
C ASP A 158 9.35 -2.46 3.80
N ASP A 159 8.07 -2.62 3.42
CA ASP A 159 6.91 -1.90 3.97
C ASP A 159 6.95 -0.39 3.67
N TYR A 160 7.71 0.05 2.67
CA TYR A 160 7.74 1.42 2.17
C TYR A 160 7.46 1.50 0.67
N CYS A 161 6.66 2.48 0.24
CA CYS A 161 6.32 2.63 -1.18
C CYS A 161 7.32 3.58 -1.88
N ASP A 162 8.39 3.03 -2.44
CA ASP A 162 9.44 3.73 -3.18
C ASP A 162 9.10 3.90 -4.67
N CYS A 163 8.49 2.90 -5.33
CA CYS A 163 8.13 3.03 -6.74
C CYS A 163 6.81 3.81 -6.93
N ALA A 164 6.79 4.77 -7.86
CA ALA A 164 5.57 5.46 -8.24
C ALA A 164 4.50 4.52 -8.83
N ASP A 165 4.91 3.37 -9.35
CA ASP A 165 4.06 2.34 -9.92
C ASP A 165 3.73 1.18 -8.95
N ALA A 166 4.16 1.27 -7.70
CA ALA A 166 3.95 0.31 -6.61
C ALA A 166 4.58 -1.08 -6.80
N THR A 167 5.53 -1.24 -7.73
CA THR A 167 6.05 -2.57 -8.08
C THR A 167 7.15 -3.08 -7.14
N ASP A 168 7.69 -2.25 -6.27
CA ASP A 168 8.61 -2.61 -5.19
C ASP A 168 7.94 -3.34 -4.03
N GLU A 169 6.64 -3.16 -3.83
CA GLU A 169 5.89 -3.74 -2.70
C GLU A 169 4.85 -4.81 -3.16
N PRO A 170 5.25 -5.87 -3.90
CA PRO A 170 4.31 -6.91 -4.34
C PRO A 170 3.79 -7.79 -3.21
N GLY A 171 4.47 -7.82 -2.05
CA GLY A 171 4.25 -8.72 -0.92
C GLY A 171 3.83 -8.03 0.38
N THR A 172 3.51 -6.74 0.33
CA THR A 172 3.08 -5.93 1.48
C THR A 172 1.88 -5.04 1.12
N ALA A 173 1.34 -4.35 2.12
CA ALA A 173 0.26 -3.38 1.94
C ALA A 173 0.74 -1.91 1.79
N ALA A 174 2.05 -1.68 1.66
CA ALA A 174 2.63 -0.34 1.77
C ALA A 174 2.22 0.64 0.65
N CYS A 175 1.96 0.13 -0.55
CA CYS A 175 1.51 0.94 -1.68
C CYS A 175 -0.02 0.88 -1.88
N ALA A 176 -0.71 2.03 -1.85
CA ALA A 176 -2.17 2.12 -1.99
C ALA A 176 -2.75 1.60 -3.32
N HIS A 177 -1.95 1.59 -4.38
CA HIS A 177 -2.32 1.07 -5.71
C HIS A 177 -1.51 -0.19 -6.09
N GLY A 178 -0.91 -0.84 -5.09
CA GLY A 178 -0.19 -2.09 -5.28
C GLY A 178 -1.11 -3.28 -5.52
N SER A 179 -0.51 -4.37 -6.00
CA SER A 179 -1.19 -5.63 -6.26
C SER A 179 -0.35 -6.79 -5.76
N PHE A 180 -1.00 -7.78 -5.16
CA PHE A 180 -0.40 -9.03 -4.71
C PHE A 180 -0.88 -10.18 -5.58
N HIS A 181 0.04 -10.94 -6.15
CA HIS A 181 -0.28 -12.12 -6.96
C HIS A 181 -0.26 -13.40 -6.12
N CYS A 182 -1.36 -14.15 -6.17
CA CYS A 182 -1.47 -15.47 -5.57
C CYS A 182 -2.31 -16.40 -6.44
N HIS A 183 -1.88 -17.66 -6.59
CA HIS A 183 -2.61 -18.71 -7.30
C HIS A 183 -3.38 -18.25 -8.57
N GLY A 184 -2.72 -17.52 -9.46
CA GLY A 184 -3.31 -17.07 -10.73
C GLY A 184 -4.28 -15.88 -10.64
N VAL A 185 -4.45 -15.27 -9.46
CA VAL A 185 -5.27 -14.07 -9.24
C VAL A 185 -4.42 -12.94 -8.67
N ASP A 186 -4.80 -11.70 -9.00
CA ASP A 186 -4.22 -10.50 -8.41
C ASP A 186 -5.26 -9.87 -7.45
N ILE A 187 -4.85 -9.64 -6.20
CA ILE A 187 -5.65 -8.93 -5.19
C ILE A 187 -5.03 -7.55 -4.90
N PRO A 188 -5.82 -6.56 -4.44
CA PRO A 188 -5.27 -5.30 -3.95
C PRO A 188 -4.29 -5.52 -2.79
N SER A 189 -3.19 -4.76 -2.77
CA SER A 189 -2.20 -4.78 -1.68
C SER A 189 -2.81 -4.57 -0.29
N SER A 190 -3.93 -3.84 -0.19
CA SER A 190 -4.65 -3.62 1.07
C SER A 190 -5.21 -4.88 1.72
N ARG A 191 -5.23 -6.00 1.00
CA ARG A 191 -5.66 -7.32 1.49
C ARG A 191 -4.50 -8.21 1.92
N VAL A 192 -3.27 -7.73 1.81
CA VAL A 192 -2.10 -8.45 2.26
C VAL A 192 -1.95 -8.24 3.77
N ARG A 193 -1.97 -9.35 4.53
CA ARG A 193 -1.81 -9.35 6.00
C ARG A 193 -2.86 -8.49 6.71
N ASP A 194 -4.10 -8.49 6.21
CA ASP A 194 -5.19 -7.69 6.78
C ASP A 194 -6.04 -8.46 7.82
N GLY A 195 -5.72 -9.74 8.04
CA GLY A 195 -6.42 -10.63 8.96
C GLY A 195 -7.55 -11.42 8.31
N VAL A 196 -7.67 -11.40 6.98
CA VAL A 196 -8.69 -12.07 6.18
C VAL A 196 -8.00 -12.88 5.08
N CYS A 197 -8.41 -14.13 4.90
CA CYS A 197 -7.88 -14.93 3.80
C CYS A 197 -8.64 -14.62 2.51
N ASP A 198 -8.00 -13.93 1.58
CA ASP A 198 -8.48 -13.61 0.25
C ASP A 198 -7.89 -14.54 -0.82
N CYS A 199 -6.66 -15.01 -0.64
CA CYS A 199 -6.06 -16.02 -1.53
C CYS A 199 -6.52 -17.44 -1.14
N CYS A 200 -6.78 -18.29 -2.14
CA CYS A 200 -7.21 -19.67 -1.87
C CYS A 200 -6.13 -20.50 -1.17
N ASP A 201 -4.86 -20.19 -1.38
CA ASP A 201 -3.72 -20.84 -0.73
C ASP A 201 -3.34 -20.18 0.61
N GLY A 202 -3.96 -19.05 0.94
CA GLY A 202 -3.69 -18.26 2.15
C GLY A 202 -2.36 -17.52 2.16
N SER A 203 -1.71 -17.37 1.00
CA SER A 203 -0.38 -16.76 0.88
C SER A 203 -0.34 -15.27 1.23
N ASP A 204 -1.46 -14.57 1.11
CA ASP A 204 -1.68 -13.17 1.48
C ASP A 204 -1.50 -12.90 2.99
N GLU A 205 -1.78 -13.88 3.83
CA GLU A 205 -1.78 -13.71 5.29
C GLU A 205 -0.53 -14.27 5.99
N VAL A 206 0.47 -14.72 5.22
CA VAL A 206 1.71 -15.29 5.76
C VAL A 206 2.55 -14.19 6.43
N GLY A 207 2.93 -14.44 7.69
CA GLY A 207 3.67 -13.47 8.50
C GLY A 207 2.85 -12.26 8.96
N GLY A 208 1.54 -12.27 8.70
CA GLY A 208 0.60 -11.24 9.16
C GLY A 208 0.26 -11.34 10.65
N PRO A 209 -0.48 -10.34 11.17
CA PRO A 209 -0.90 -10.32 12.55
C PRO A 209 -1.87 -11.47 12.86
N THR A 210 -1.76 -12.03 14.07
CA THR A 210 -2.75 -12.97 14.55
C THR A 210 -4.02 -12.21 14.97
N PRO A 211 -5.21 -12.60 14.49
CA PRO A 211 -6.44 -11.89 14.84
C PRO A 211 -6.72 -12.04 16.34
N ALA A 212 -7.00 -10.92 17.01
CA ALA A 212 -7.33 -10.91 18.44
C ALA A 212 -8.56 -11.75 18.78
N PHE A 213 -9.50 -11.84 17.83
CA PHE A 213 -10.65 -12.73 17.91
C PHE A 213 -10.75 -13.58 16.65
N ARG A 214 -10.65 -14.90 16.81
CA ARG A 214 -10.86 -15.87 15.75
C ARG A 214 -12.25 -16.49 15.85
N GLN A 215 -13.07 -16.29 14.82
CA GLN A 215 -14.39 -16.90 14.69
C GLN A 215 -14.25 -18.43 14.67
N PRO A 216 -15.19 -19.19 15.26
CA PRO A 216 -15.19 -20.65 15.15
C PRO A 216 -15.20 -21.09 13.67
N PRO A 217 -14.51 -22.19 13.29
CA PRO A 217 -14.43 -22.64 11.90
C PRO A 217 -15.78 -22.84 11.22
N GLU A 218 -16.81 -23.26 11.96
CA GLU A 218 -18.18 -23.40 11.47
C GLU A 218 -18.79 -22.06 11.04
N VAL A 219 -18.51 -20.99 11.80
CA VAL A 219 -18.97 -19.63 11.49
C VAL A 219 -18.24 -19.11 10.26
N GLN A 220 -16.92 -19.29 10.18
CA GLN A 220 -16.13 -18.89 9.01
C GLN A 220 -16.62 -19.58 7.73
N ARG A 221 -16.86 -20.90 7.77
CA ARG A 221 -17.42 -21.64 6.64
C ARG A 221 -18.80 -21.13 6.22
N ARG A 222 -19.66 -20.81 7.19
CA ARG A 222 -20.99 -20.26 6.92
C ARG A 222 -20.93 -18.86 6.28
N LEU A 223 -19.96 -18.05 6.68
CA LEU A 223 -19.74 -16.70 6.14
C LEU A 223 -18.95 -16.69 4.84
N GLY A 224 -18.24 -17.78 4.52
CA GLY A 224 -17.31 -17.83 3.38
C GLY A 224 -16.13 -16.87 3.53
N ARG A 225 -15.83 -16.44 4.76
CA ARG A 225 -14.74 -15.50 5.08
C ARG A 225 -13.87 -16.14 6.15
N TYR A 226 -12.60 -16.33 5.82
CA TYR A 226 -11.66 -17.02 6.69
C TYR A 226 -10.69 -16.05 7.34
N GLN A 227 -10.21 -16.42 8.53
CA GLN A 227 -9.18 -15.69 9.28
C GLN A 227 -7.93 -16.57 9.43
N PRO A 228 -6.74 -15.97 9.52
CA PRO A 228 -5.49 -16.70 9.73
C PRO A 228 -5.53 -17.63 10.96
N PRO A 229 -4.85 -18.80 10.93
CA PRO A 229 -4.20 -19.40 9.76
C PRO A 229 -5.22 -19.83 8.70
N CYS A 230 -4.90 -19.52 7.44
CA CYS A 230 -5.79 -19.70 6.30
C CYS A 230 -5.85 -21.16 5.85
N PRO A 231 -7.06 -21.70 5.58
CA PRO A 231 -7.19 -23.01 4.97
C PRO A 231 -6.82 -22.92 3.48
N ASN A 232 -6.11 -23.92 2.96
CA ASN A 232 -5.95 -24.07 1.51
C ASN A 232 -7.26 -24.58 0.90
N THR A 233 -7.84 -23.76 0.03
CA THR A 233 -9.14 -23.97 -0.64
C THR A 233 -9.01 -23.97 -2.16
N CYS A 234 -7.79 -23.97 -2.69
CA CYS A 234 -7.54 -24.07 -4.12
C CYS A 234 -8.06 -25.41 -4.67
N ARG A 235 -8.55 -25.40 -5.92
CA ARG A 235 -9.19 -26.55 -6.57
C ARG A 235 -8.35 -27.08 -7.72
#